data_AF-A0A8T5TBD6-F1
#
_entry.id   AF-A0A8T5TBD6-F1
#
_cell.length_a   1.000
_cell.length_b   1.000
_cell.length_c   1.000
_cell.angle_alpha   90.00
_cell.angle_beta   90.00
_cell.angle_gamma   90.00
#
_symmetry.space_group_name_H-M   'P 1'
#
loop_
_entity.id
_entity.type
_entity.pdbx_description
1 polymer ?
#
loop_
_entity_poly.entity_id
_entity_poly.type
_entity_poly.pdbx_seq_one_letter_code
_entity_poly.pdbx_strand_id
1 'polypeptide(L)'
;MTFIKINKTKKLLFISLFFIFFLVSTFIFSFNSSLEINKNNEPSFELKISNINYTNVTVVSDGYNGTYWNNGKSYDPEIAVDLLGNLHAVWCEETNGTWGMDSEIMYAYYRENIGWSNATVISDGYLGYYWNDGDSRDPMIDLDNSGNLHVVWYDKTEGKWGSENEIMYVNYTEGVGWSNITVISDGYNGTYWNDGVSRYSSFIIDSSENIHVVWEEQSDGEWGSDSEIVYINYTQGIGWSNITVISDGFNNTFWDHYMSYRPSITFDASENIHVVWENLIIGILGADFEILYVNYTQGVGWSNVTIISDGFNNTSWNNGMSEYSSIVVDNSQRIHVIWNDETNGTWGSDTEIMHTFCAFDNTPPIWDQLPSDQSFKYGQRFFYDVNASDNFGIWFYSINNTVDFNIDSDYGIIRNDTSLNLGIYWLEIYAYDPFGNYCNATIRILILRNNDYNYYFYLGIAILSITAISASSVGFLFYRFRISKKSMIKRRKGIDYNYLRIDGEQDRLLILSQEENFIDNLSNLNDLKLTAFDKRILDIVKENQWDYNEEREFLREMAFFTPKEQEEILQELKKKYPN
;
A
#
# COMPACT_ATOMS: atom_id res chain seq x y z
N MET A 1 -17.47 4.94 107.22
CA MET A 1 -18.82 4.69 106.68
C MET A 1 -19.52 6.03 106.53
N THR A 2 -19.32 6.68 105.39
CA THR A 2 -19.88 8.01 105.09
C THR A 2 -20.32 7.97 103.63
N PHE A 3 -21.59 7.60 103.40
CA PHE A 3 -22.19 7.63 102.08
C PHE A 3 -22.33 9.08 101.63
N ILE A 4 -21.51 9.51 100.66
CA ILE A 4 -21.69 10.78 99.99
C ILE A 4 -22.98 10.69 99.16
N LYS A 5 -24.04 11.33 99.67
CA LYS A 5 -25.28 11.62 98.95
C LYS A 5 -24.93 12.47 97.72
N ILE A 6 -24.81 11.83 96.56
CA ILE A 6 -24.80 12.57 95.29
C ILE A 6 -26.18 13.21 95.12
N ASN A 7 -26.17 14.54 95.04
CA ASN A 7 -27.34 15.40 94.98
C ASN A 7 -28.21 15.04 93.75
N LYS A 8 -29.53 14.90 93.93
CA LYS A 8 -30.49 14.46 92.88
C LYS A 8 -30.37 15.26 91.58
N THR A 9 -29.99 16.53 91.67
CA THR A 9 -29.77 17.43 90.52
C THR A 9 -28.58 17.04 89.64
N LYS A 10 -27.50 16.47 90.19
CA LYS A 10 -26.36 15.99 89.37
C LYS A 10 -26.69 14.67 88.65
N LYS A 11 -27.57 13.85 89.23
CA LYS A 11 -28.09 12.63 88.58
C LYS A 11 -29.00 12.96 87.39
N LEU A 12 -29.83 14.01 87.52
CA LEU A 12 -30.70 14.47 86.41
C LEU A 12 -29.90 15.04 85.24
N LEU A 13 -28.83 15.80 85.54
CA LEU A 13 -27.96 16.38 84.50
C LEU A 13 -27.19 15.30 83.73
N PHE A 14 -26.74 14.24 84.42
CA PHE A 14 -26.06 13.12 83.81
C PHE A 14 -27.01 12.26 82.95
N ILE A 15 -28.26 12.06 83.41
CA ILE A 15 -29.29 11.36 82.62
C ILE A 15 -29.70 12.19 81.39
N SER A 16 -29.77 13.52 81.52
CA SER A 16 -30.04 14.44 80.40
C SER A 16 -28.92 14.42 79.34
N LEU A 17 -27.65 14.47 79.76
CA LEU A 17 -26.51 14.36 78.85
C LEU A 17 -26.43 12.99 78.18
N PHE A 18 -26.75 11.91 78.92
CA PHE A 18 -26.81 10.57 78.35
C PHE A 18 -27.95 10.41 77.35
N PHE A 19 -29.12 11.02 77.60
CA PHE A 19 -30.24 11.03 76.66
C PHE A 19 -29.95 11.85 75.40
N ILE A 20 -29.25 12.98 75.52
CA ILE A 20 -28.83 13.80 74.37
C ILE A 20 -27.79 13.05 73.54
N PHE A 21 -26.83 12.36 74.18
CA PHE A 21 -25.85 11.55 73.47
C PHE A 21 -26.50 10.34 72.77
N PHE A 22 -27.50 9.72 73.41
CA PHE A 22 -28.26 8.62 72.80
C PHE A 22 -29.09 9.11 71.61
N LEU A 23 -29.78 10.26 71.73
CA LEU A 23 -30.56 10.87 70.65
C LEU A 23 -29.68 11.27 69.46
N VAL A 24 -28.50 11.87 69.71
CA VAL A 24 -27.53 12.23 68.66
C VAL A 24 -26.96 10.97 68.00
N SER A 25 -26.70 9.90 68.76
CA SER A 25 -26.21 8.63 68.19
C SER A 25 -27.27 7.93 67.33
N THR A 26 -28.54 8.00 67.69
CA THR A 26 -29.65 7.43 66.89
C THR A 26 -29.97 8.28 65.67
N PHE A 27 -29.75 9.60 65.74
CA PHE A 27 -29.90 10.50 64.59
C PHE A 27 -28.75 10.32 63.58
N ILE A 28 -27.54 10.06 64.05
CA ILE A 28 -26.37 9.75 63.20
C ILE A 28 -26.47 8.32 62.62
N PHE A 29 -27.11 7.37 63.31
CA PHE A 29 -27.37 6.03 62.78
C PHE A 29 -28.54 5.97 61.80
N SER A 30 -29.53 6.87 61.88
CA SER A 30 -30.64 6.91 60.91
C SER A 30 -30.33 7.67 59.61
N PHE A 31 -29.16 8.31 59.51
CA PHE A 31 -28.66 8.91 58.26
C PHE A 31 -27.58 8.08 57.56
N ASN A 32 -27.18 6.95 58.14
CA ASN A 32 -26.25 5.99 57.51
C ASN A 32 -26.92 4.67 57.10
N SER A 33 -28.25 4.54 57.24
CA SER A 33 -29.01 3.58 56.45
C SER A 33 -29.18 4.16 55.05
N SER A 34 -28.18 3.89 54.21
CA SER A 34 -28.35 3.63 52.77
C SER A 34 -29.59 4.28 52.16
N LEU A 35 -29.44 5.52 51.71
CA LEU A 35 -30.00 5.88 50.41
C LEU A 35 -29.23 5.03 49.38
N GLU A 36 -29.56 3.74 49.33
CA GLU A 36 -29.50 2.98 48.09
C GLU A 36 -30.54 3.67 47.20
N ILE A 37 -30.09 4.74 46.55
CA ILE A 37 -30.51 4.94 45.17
C ILE A 37 -30.17 3.58 44.54
N ASN A 38 -31.21 2.82 44.17
CA ASN A 38 -31.09 1.83 43.11
C ASN A 38 -30.50 2.60 41.92
N LYS A 39 -29.17 2.75 41.90
CA LYS A 39 -28.45 2.82 40.65
C LYS A 39 -28.82 1.49 40.05
N ASN A 40 -29.72 1.56 39.08
CA ASN A 40 -29.89 0.53 38.08
C ASN A 40 -28.52 -0.11 37.86
N ASN A 41 -28.47 -1.44 37.81
CA ASN A 41 -27.30 -2.21 37.42
C ASN A 41 -26.94 -1.93 35.94
N GLU A 42 -26.82 -0.66 35.58
CA GLU A 42 -26.12 -0.17 34.40
C GLU A 42 -24.67 -0.59 34.64
N PRO A 43 -24.07 -1.36 33.71
CA PRO A 43 -22.64 -1.61 33.78
C PRO A 43 -21.94 -0.26 33.89
N SER A 44 -21.16 -0.04 34.94
CA SER A 44 -20.28 1.12 35.00
C SER A 44 -19.32 0.98 33.82
N PHE A 45 -19.56 1.76 32.76
CA PHE A 45 -18.63 1.89 31.65
C PHE A 45 -17.36 2.55 32.21
N GLU A 46 -16.43 1.72 32.69
CA GLU A 46 -15.07 2.16 32.94
C GLU A 46 -14.39 2.33 31.58
N LEU A 47 -14.57 3.52 31.00
CA LEU A 47 -13.75 3.95 29.87
C LEU A 47 -12.29 3.85 30.30
N LYS A 48 -11.54 2.91 29.70
CA LYS A 48 -10.12 2.77 29.96
C LYS A 48 -9.41 4.00 29.39
N ILE A 49 -8.70 4.73 30.25
CA ILE A 49 -7.81 5.79 29.80
C ILE A 49 -6.72 5.15 28.94
N SER A 50 -6.41 5.76 27.79
CA SER A 50 -5.38 5.26 26.88
C SER A 50 -4.03 5.12 27.61
N ASN A 51 -3.32 4.02 27.33
CA ASN A 51 -1.94 3.84 27.76
C ASN A 51 -0.95 4.67 26.92
N ILE A 52 -1.43 5.36 25.88
CA ILE A 52 -0.66 6.22 25.00
C ILE A 52 -0.59 7.62 25.63
N ASN A 53 0.62 8.14 25.79
CA ASN A 53 0.83 9.50 26.29
C ASN A 53 0.61 10.51 25.16
N TYR A 54 -0.58 11.08 25.09
CA TYR A 54 -0.85 12.24 24.25
C TYR A 54 -0.19 13.49 24.86
N THR A 55 0.32 14.37 24.00
CA THR A 55 0.69 15.73 24.41
C THR A 55 -0.55 16.52 24.82
N ASN A 56 -0.36 17.67 25.47
CA ASN A 56 -1.48 18.54 25.81
C ASN A 56 -2.16 19.08 24.54
N VAL A 57 -3.46 19.39 24.64
CA VAL A 57 -4.24 19.97 23.54
C VAL A 57 -3.81 21.42 23.29
N THR A 58 -3.71 21.80 22.01
CA THR A 58 -3.45 23.18 21.56
C THR A 58 -4.57 23.67 20.66
N VAL A 59 -4.96 24.93 20.80
CA VAL A 59 -5.88 25.59 19.85
C VAL A 59 -5.08 26.00 18.62
N VAL A 60 -5.55 25.62 17.43
CA VAL A 60 -4.90 25.93 16.14
C VAL A 60 -5.59 27.10 15.44
N SER A 61 -6.91 27.21 15.56
CA SER A 61 -7.71 28.23 14.88
C SER A 61 -7.66 29.63 15.52
N ASP A 62 -6.94 29.80 16.63
CA ASP A 62 -6.80 31.09 17.31
C ASP A 62 -5.58 31.15 18.25
N GLY A 63 -5.25 32.35 18.73
CA GLY A 63 -4.30 32.53 19.84
C GLY A 63 -2.83 32.54 19.44
N TYR A 64 -2.51 32.71 18.15
CA TYR A 64 -1.13 32.71 17.65
C TYR A 64 -0.28 33.80 18.35
N ASN A 65 0.79 33.37 19.01
CA ASN A 65 1.67 34.24 19.82
C ASN A 65 0.93 35.12 20.84
N GLY A 66 -0.19 34.63 21.39
CA GLY A 66 -1.00 35.36 22.37
C GLY A 66 -1.89 36.44 21.77
N THR A 67 -2.01 36.48 20.44
CA THR A 67 -2.99 37.32 19.73
C THR A 67 -4.20 36.46 19.39
N TYR A 68 -5.36 36.89 19.86
CA TYR A 68 -6.64 36.21 19.64
C TYR A 68 -7.45 37.04 18.66
N TRP A 69 -7.67 36.52 17.47
CA TRP A 69 -8.36 37.19 16.37
C TRP A 69 -9.69 36.51 16.03
N ASN A 70 -9.79 35.21 16.30
CA ASN A 70 -10.99 34.42 16.05
C ASN A 70 -12.08 34.74 17.09
N ASN A 71 -13.27 35.03 16.61
CA ASN A 71 -14.46 35.20 17.44
C ASN A 71 -15.70 34.47 16.91
N GLY A 72 -15.52 33.71 15.82
CA GLY A 72 -16.51 32.88 15.18
C GLY A 72 -16.40 31.42 15.62
N LYS A 73 -17.06 30.55 14.85
CA LYS A 73 -16.89 29.10 14.98
C LYS A 73 -15.85 28.62 13.98
N SER A 74 -15.03 27.68 14.42
CA SER A 74 -14.18 26.86 13.55
C SER A 74 -14.72 25.43 13.54
N TYR A 75 -14.94 24.86 12.37
CA TYR A 75 -15.44 23.50 12.20
C TYR A 75 -14.89 22.87 10.91
N ASP A 76 -15.18 21.58 10.71
CA ASP A 76 -14.71 20.75 9.59
C ASP A 76 -13.18 20.84 9.37
N PRO A 77 -12.36 20.52 10.39
CA PRO A 77 -10.91 20.53 10.24
C PRO A 77 -10.43 19.31 9.47
N GLU A 78 -9.56 19.54 8.49
CA GLU A 78 -8.82 18.49 7.79
C GLU A 78 -7.31 18.66 7.99
N ILE A 79 -6.59 17.55 7.92
CA ILE A 79 -5.15 17.53 8.16
C ILE A 79 -4.42 16.58 7.21
N ALA A 80 -3.30 17.04 6.67
CA ALA A 80 -2.38 16.24 5.89
C ALA A 80 -0.95 16.35 6.43
N VAL A 81 -0.10 15.38 6.09
CA VAL A 81 1.29 15.29 6.58
C VAL A 81 2.23 15.18 5.39
N ASP A 82 3.21 16.07 5.32
CA ASP A 82 4.22 16.03 4.26
C ASP A 82 5.30 14.96 4.51
N LEU A 83 6.13 14.68 3.50
CA LEU A 83 7.24 13.73 3.58
C LEU A 83 8.32 14.11 4.62
N LEU A 84 8.33 15.36 5.08
CA LEU A 84 9.23 15.85 6.13
C LEU A 84 8.62 15.74 7.53
N GLY A 85 7.37 15.28 7.64
CA GLY A 85 6.62 15.18 8.89
C GLY A 85 6.03 16.50 9.39
N ASN A 86 5.96 17.53 8.54
CA ASN A 86 5.20 18.74 8.84
C ASN A 86 3.70 18.46 8.67
N LEU A 87 2.88 19.12 9.50
CA LEU A 87 1.43 19.00 9.41
C LEU A 87 0.87 20.21 8.68
N HIS A 88 -0.19 19.98 7.91
CA HIS A 88 -0.93 20.98 7.16
C HIS A 88 -2.38 20.86 7.54
N ALA A 89 -2.96 21.89 8.15
CA ALA A 89 -4.35 21.88 8.58
C ALA A 89 -5.15 22.93 7.81
N VAL A 90 -6.35 22.55 7.40
CA VAL A 90 -7.37 23.46 6.88
C VAL A 90 -8.64 23.33 7.70
N TRP A 91 -9.44 24.40 7.78
CA TRP A 91 -10.72 24.37 8.49
C TRP A 91 -11.64 25.48 7.96
N CYS A 92 -12.95 25.32 8.20
CA CYS A 92 -13.95 26.35 7.97
C CYS A 92 -13.98 27.35 9.15
N GLU A 93 -14.04 28.64 8.85
CA GLU A 93 -13.99 29.73 9.83
C GLU A 93 -15.08 30.78 9.60
N GLU A 94 -15.92 31.04 10.62
CA GLU A 94 -16.98 32.06 10.60
C GLU A 94 -16.53 33.45 11.12
N THR A 95 -15.23 33.65 11.39
CA THR A 95 -14.72 34.94 11.86
C THR A 95 -14.66 35.96 10.72
N ASN A 96 -15.35 37.08 10.91
CA ASN A 96 -15.28 38.23 10.00
C ASN A 96 -13.86 38.80 9.91
N GLY A 97 -13.40 39.11 8.69
CA GLY A 97 -12.07 39.66 8.45
C GLY A 97 -12.04 40.68 7.31
N THR A 98 -10.87 40.82 6.69
CA THR A 98 -10.75 41.61 5.45
C THR A 98 -11.38 40.92 4.25
N TRP A 99 -11.62 39.62 4.36
CA TRP A 99 -12.28 38.75 3.40
C TRP A 99 -13.80 38.94 3.39
N GLY A 100 -14.45 38.98 4.55
CA GLY A 100 -15.88 39.25 4.55
C GLY A 100 -16.59 38.91 5.86
N MET A 101 -17.86 38.54 5.73
CA MET A 101 -18.76 38.10 6.81
C MET A 101 -19.24 36.65 6.63
N ASP A 102 -18.91 36.09 5.49
CA ASP A 102 -19.08 34.72 5.04
C ASP A 102 -18.03 33.80 5.68
N SER A 103 -18.30 32.51 5.58
CA SER A 103 -17.43 31.45 6.08
C SER A 103 -16.26 31.22 5.13
N GLU A 104 -15.05 31.07 5.64
CA GLU A 104 -13.83 30.93 4.84
C GLU A 104 -13.03 29.67 5.16
N ILE A 105 -12.25 29.19 4.21
CA ILE A 105 -11.22 28.17 4.44
C ILE A 105 -9.92 28.84 4.90
N MET A 106 -9.51 28.46 6.10
CA MET A 106 -8.25 28.88 6.73
C MET A 106 -7.22 27.76 6.62
N TYR A 107 -5.95 28.14 6.59
CA TYR A 107 -4.80 27.23 6.56
C TYR A 107 -3.77 27.58 7.64
N ALA A 108 -3.19 26.55 8.27
CA ALA A 108 -2.00 26.66 9.09
C ALA A 108 -1.13 25.41 8.96
N TYR A 109 0.18 25.56 9.16
CA TYR A 109 1.11 24.44 9.16
C TYR A 109 1.86 24.32 10.48
N TYR A 110 2.25 23.09 10.83
CA TYR A 110 3.08 22.80 11.99
C TYR A 110 4.44 22.28 11.54
N ARG A 111 5.50 22.84 12.11
CA ARG A 111 6.86 22.28 11.98
C ARG A 111 7.41 21.92 13.35
N GLU A 112 8.10 20.78 13.40
CA GLU A 112 8.76 20.35 14.63
C GLU A 112 9.72 21.44 15.14
N ASN A 113 9.71 21.72 16.44
CA ASN A 113 10.51 22.74 17.12
C ASN A 113 10.19 24.21 16.79
N ILE A 114 9.25 24.49 15.87
CA ILE A 114 8.75 25.84 15.57
C ILE A 114 7.34 26.00 16.12
N GLY A 115 6.49 25.00 15.95
CA GLY A 115 5.07 25.05 16.30
C GLY A 115 4.18 25.36 15.10
N TRP A 116 2.93 25.70 15.39
CA TRP A 116 1.96 26.14 14.39
C TRP A 116 2.30 27.51 13.83
N SER A 117 2.06 27.71 12.54
CA SER A 117 2.09 29.01 11.89
C SER A 117 0.89 29.87 12.31
N ASN A 118 0.91 31.15 11.92
CA ASN A 118 -0.33 31.92 11.92
C ASN A 118 -1.28 31.36 10.85
N ALA A 119 -2.59 31.50 11.08
CA ALA A 119 -3.59 31.16 10.09
C ALA A 119 -3.55 32.12 8.89
N THR A 120 -3.86 31.60 7.70
CA THR A 120 -4.04 32.37 6.46
C THR A 120 -5.32 31.92 5.76
N VAL A 121 -6.15 32.86 5.31
CA VAL A 121 -7.28 32.57 4.42
C VAL A 121 -6.75 32.09 3.07
N ILE A 122 -7.36 31.04 2.51
CA ILE A 122 -6.98 30.46 1.21
C ILE A 122 -8.14 30.39 0.21
N SER A 123 -9.38 30.52 0.68
CA SER A 123 -10.60 30.63 -0.13
C SER A 123 -10.86 32.03 -0.65
N ASP A 124 -10.08 33.04 -0.24
CA ASP A 124 -10.17 34.39 -0.77
C ASP A 124 -8.85 35.17 -0.61
N GLY A 125 -8.79 36.40 -1.10
CA GLY A 125 -7.69 37.33 -0.84
C GLY A 125 -6.46 37.13 -1.71
N TYR A 126 -6.56 36.38 -2.82
CA TYR A 126 -5.45 36.11 -3.73
C TYR A 126 -4.83 37.43 -4.25
N LEU A 127 -3.54 37.63 -3.98
CA LEU A 127 -2.80 38.88 -4.27
C LEU A 127 -3.47 40.16 -3.69
N GLY A 128 -4.24 40.01 -2.61
CA GLY A 128 -4.97 41.10 -1.95
C GLY A 128 -6.30 41.47 -2.62
N TYR A 129 -6.77 40.68 -3.57
CA TYR A 129 -8.11 40.80 -4.14
C TYR A 129 -9.05 39.82 -3.44
N TYR A 130 -10.12 40.36 -2.85
CA TYR A 130 -11.14 39.63 -2.12
C TYR A 130 -12.41 39.63 -2.96
N TRP A 131 -12.68 38.53 -3.64
CA TRP A 131 -13.78 38.41 -4.60
C TRP A 131 -14.71 37.24 -4.31
N ASN A 132 -14.23 36.24 -3.56
CA ASN A 132 -15.05 35.15 -3.05
C ASN A 132 -15.86 35.70 -1.86
N ASP A 133 -17.17 35.85 -2.00
CA ASP A 133 -18.04 36.53 -1.02
C ASP A 133 -19.21 35.67 -0.52
N GLY A 134 -19.21 34.39 -0.88
CA GLY A 134 -20.11 33.37 -0.40
C GLY A 134 -19.45 32.38 0.56
N ASP A 135 -20.28 31.66 1.31
CA ASP A 135 -19.80 30.69 2.30
C ASP A 135 -18.96 29.56 1.65
N SER A 136 -17.68 29.48 2.01
CA SER A 136 -16.79 28.35 1.77
C SER A 136 -16.85 27.33 2.91
N ARG A 137 -17.04 26.04 2.60
CA ARG A 137 -17.24 24.97 3.60
C ARG A 137 -16.74 23.59 3.11
N ASP A 138 -16.68 22.63 4.04
CA ASP A 138 -16.23 21.25 3.84
C ASP A 138 -14.88 21.16 3.07
N PRO A 139 -13.80 21.76 3.60
CA PRO A 139 -12.51 21.70 2.94
C PRO A 139 -11.94 20.29 3.01
N MET A 140 -11.12 19.93 2.03
CA MET A 140 -10.26 18.75 2.05
C MET A 140 -8.86 19.14 1.63
N ILE A 141 -7.85 18.46 2.18
CA ILE A 141 -6.44 18.71 1.87
C ILE A 141 -5.65 17.42 1.69
N ASP A 142 -4.75 17.41 0.71
CA ASP A 142 -3.78 16.35 0.50
C ASP A 142 -2.53 16.89 -0.21
N LEU A 143 -1.48 16.07 -0.31
CA LEU A 143 -0.21 16.41 -0.94
C LEU A 143 0.13 15.48 -2.10
N ASP A 144 0.68 16.05 -3.17
CA ASP A 144 1.33 15.25 -4.21
C ASP A 144 2.73 14.76 -3.78
N ASN A 145 3.33 13.86 -4.56
CA ASN A 145 4.66 13.32 -4.32
C ASN A 145 5.79 14.39 -4.38
N SER A 146 5.50 15.54 -5.00
CA SER A 146 6.39 16.70 -5.04
C SER A 146 6.25 17.61 -3.81
N GLY A 147 5.30 17.33 -2.91
CA GLY A 147 5.02 18.10 -1.70
C GLY A 147 4.18 19.36 -1.95
N ASN A 148 3.51 19.47 -3.09
CA ASN A 148 2.51 20.53 -3.31
C ASN A 148 1.23 20.18 -2.56
N LEU A 149 0.61 21.19 -1.95
CA LEU A 149 -0.69 21.03 -1.27
C LEU A 149 -1.81 21.25 -2.28
N HIS A 150 -2.86 20.46 -2.18
CA HIS A 150 -4.08 20.59 -2.96
C HIS A 150 -5.25 20.72 -1.99
N VAL A 151 -6.11 21.72 -2.21
CA VAL A 151 -7.29 21.96 -1.37
C VAL A 151 -8.51 22.09 -2.24
N VAL A 152 -9.56 21.35 -1.90
CA VAL A 152 -10.90 21.47 -2.50
C VAL A 152 -11.92 21.77 -1.42
N TRP A 153 -12.97 22.51 -1.77
CA TRP A 153 -14.09 22.87 -0.88
C TRP A 153 -15.31 23.21 -1.74
N TYR A 154 -16.49 23.33 -1.15
CA TYR A 154 -17.62 23.96 -1.85
C TYR A 154 -17.82 25.40 -1.39
N ASP A 155 -18.29 26.23 -2.31
CA ASP A 155 -18.45 27.67 -2.11
C ASP A 155 -19.72 28.20 -2.76
N LYS A 156 -20.32 29.25 -2.18
CA LYS A 156 -21.59 29.84 -2.64
C LYS A 156 -21.45 31.27 -3.22
N THR A 157 -20.27 31.63 -3.69
CA THR A 157 -20.00 32.92 -4.32
C THR A 157 -20.73 33.00 -5.65
N GLU A 158 -21.46 34.10 -5.86
CA GLU A 158 -22.15 34.32 -7.12
C GLU A 158 -21.15 34.67 -8.24
N GLY A 159 -21.22 33.93 -9.35
CA GLY A 159 -20.31 34.11 -10.48
C GLY A 159 -20.97 33.93 -11.84
N LYS A 160 -20.15 33.60 -12.85
CA LYS A 160 -20.67 33.24 -14.18
C LYS A 160 -21.31 31.86 -14.22
N TRP A 161 -20.91 31.02 -13.28
CA TRP A 161 -21.44 29.69 -13.01
C TRP A 161 -22.85 29.78 -12.43
N GLY A 162 -23.08 30.67 -11.46
CA GLY A 162 -24.42 30.87 -10.91
C GLY A 162 -24.38 31.36 -9.47
N SER A 163 -25.35 30.97 -8.66
CA SER A 163 -25.54 31.32 -7.24
C SER A 163 -25.63 30.10 -6.30
N GLU A 164 -25.55 28.93 -6.90
CA GLU A 164 -25.49 27.60 -6.33
C GLU A 164 -24.10 27.32 -5.74
N ASN A 165 -23.96 26.19 -5.06
CA ASN A 165 -22.67 25.80 -4.52
C ASN A 165 -21.81 25.21 -5.64
N GLU A 166 -20.56 25.63 -5.72
CA GLU A 166 -19.57 25.10 -6.66
C GLU A 166 -18.41 24.46 -5.91
N ILE A 167 -17.78 23.44 -6.51
CA ILE A 167 -16.50 22.93 -6.06
C ILE A 167 -15.37 23.86 -6.53
N MET A 168 -14.62 24.37 -5.56
CA MET A 168 -13.48 25.24 -5.73
C MET A 168 -12.17 24.49 -5.48
N TYR A 169 -11.08 24.98 -6.07
CA TYR A 169 -9.76 24.40 -5.96
C TYR A 169 -8.65 25.46 -5.86
N VAL A 170 -7.69 25.23 -4.96
CA VAL A 170 -6.37 25.89 -4.95
C VAL A 170 -5.25 24.88 -4.73
N ASN A 171 -4.04 25.24 -5.15
CA ASN A 171 -2.83 24.53 -4.76
C ASN A 171 -1.77 25.47 -4.19
N TYR A 172 -0.86 24.90 -3.42
CA TYR A 172 0.33 25.58 -2.91
C TYR A 172 1.59 24.88 -3.40
N THR A 173 2.47 25.65 -4.04
CA THR A 173 3.81 25.19 -4.42
C THR A 173 4.86 26.00 -3.68
N GLU A 174 5.83 25.34 -3.06
CA GLU A 174 6.91 26.02 -2.35
C GLU A 174 7.69 26.95 -3.30
N GLY A 175 7.91 28.20 -2.88
CA GLY A 175 8.57 29.23 -3.69
C GLY A 175 7.66 29.96 -4.68
N VAL A 176 6.47 29.44 -4.98
CA VAL A 176 5.43 30.12 -5.78
C VAL A 176 4.35 30.72 -4.89
N GLY A 177 3.87 29.95 -3.91
CA GLY A 177 2.73 30.32 -3.05
C GLY A 177 1.44 29.64 -3.47
N TRP A 178 0.32 30.11 -2.92
CA TRP A 178 -1.03 29.67 -3.29
C TRP A 178 -1.39 30.13 -4.70
N SER A 179 -2.12 29.30 -5.45
CA SER A 179 -2.74 29.68 -6.71
C SER A 179 -3.93 30.61 -6.50
N ASN A 180 -4.44 31.16 -7.60
CA ASN A 180 -5.80 31.69 -7.59
C ASN A 180 -6.80 30.53 -7.53
N ILE A 181 -8.00 30.81 -7.02
CA ILE A 181 -9.10 29.85 -6.95
C ILE A 181 -9.55 29.48 -8.37
N THR A 182 -9.81 28.19 -8.57
CA THR A 182 -10.38 27.63 -9.79
C THR A 182 -11.70 26.95 -9.46
N VAL A 183 -12.78 27.32 -10.16
CA VAL A 183 -14.05 26.58 -10.14
C VAL A 183 -13.85 25.32 -10.98
N ILE A 184 -14.09 24.13 -10.41
CA ILE A 184 -13.87 22.84 -11.10
C ILE A 184 -15.16 22.07 -11.39
N SER A 185 -16.27 22.43 -10.74
CA SER A 185 -17.60 21.90 -10.99
C SER A 185 -18.30 22.54 -12.20
N ASP A 186 -17.74 23.62 -12.75
CA ASP A 186 -18.29 24.28 -13.93
C ASP A 186 -17.24 25.06 -14.75
N GLY A 187 -17.66 25.63 -15.88
CA GLY A 187 -16.84 26.53 -16.68
C GLY A 187 -15.86 25.83 -17.64
N TYR A 188 -15.99 24.51 -17.84
CA TYR A 188 -15.11 23.73 -18.71
C TYR A 188 -15.11 24.29 -20.14
N ASN A 189 -13.92 24.68 -20.63
CA ASN A 189 -13.73 25.36 -21.92
C ASN A 189 -14.60 26.62 -22.13
N GLY A 190 -14.99 27.29 -21.03
CA GLY A 190 -15.82 28.49 -21.06
C GLY A 190 -17.32 28.21 -21.24
N THR A 191 -17.74 26.94 -21.15
CA THR A 191 -19.14 26.54 -21.06
C THR A 191 -19.49 26.37 -19.59
N TYR A 192 -20.55 27.06 -19.18
CA TYR A 192 -21.14 27.01 -17.85
C TYR A 192 -22.46 26.25 -17.99
N TRP A 193 -22.48 25.00 -17.53
CA TRP A 193 -23.61 24.08 -17.74
C TRP A 193 -24.20 23.59 -16.44
N ASN A 194 -23.41 23.58 -15.36
CA ASN A 194 -23.87 23.27 -14.03
C ASN A 194 -24.83 24.38 -13.58
N ASP A 195 -26.05 24.00 -13.20
CA ASP A 195 -27.08 24.90 -12.68
C ASP A 195 -27.64 24.43 -11.33
N GLY A 196 -26.94 23.47 -10.71
CA GLY A 196 -27.32 22.78 -9.50
C GLY A 196 -26.27 22.88 -8.40
N VAL A 197 -26.58 22.29 -7.24
CA VAL A 197 -25.69 22.33 -6.07
C VAL A 197 -24.59 21.26 -6.23
N SER A 198 -23.33 21.69 -6.25
CA SER A 198 -22.17 20.80 -6.09
C SER A 198 -21.66 20.80 -4.64
N ARG A 199 -21.54 19.63 -4.00
CA ARG A 199 -21.08 19.51 -2.60
C ARG A 199 -20.54 18.12 -2.25
N TYR A 200 -20.03 17.99 -1.02
CA TYR A 200 -19.46 16.74 -0.47
C TYR A 200 -18.42 16.11 -1.42
N SER A 201 -17.41 16.90 -1.78
CA SER A 201 -16.31 16.39 -2.58
C SER A 201 -15.51 15.33 -1.84
N SER A 202 -14.86 14.44 -2.59
CA SER A 202 -13.78 13.56 -2.14
C SER A 202 -12.70 13.54 -3.21
N PHE A 203 -11.42 13.51 -2.84
CA PHE A 203 -10.35 13.51 -3.83
C PHE A 203 -9.13 12.70 -3.40
N ILE A 204 -8.37 12.28 -4.42
CA ILE A 204 -7.09 11.57 -4.30
C ILE A 204 -6.10 12.11 -5.33
N ILE A 205 -4.81 11.87 -5.08
CA ILE A 205 -3.72 12.20 -6.00
C ILE A 205 -2.98 10.92 -6.36
N ASP A 206 -2.88 10.60 -7.65
CA ASP A 206 -2.20 9.38 -8.12
C ASP A 206 -0.68 9.53 -8.11
N SER A 207 0.07 8.43 -8.28
CA SER A 207 1.54 8.48 -8.33
C SER A 207 2.11 9.30 -9.49
N SER A 208 1.30 9.63 -10.50
CA SER A 208 1.64 10.50 -11.63
C SER A 208 1.30 11.97 -11.40
N GLU A 209 0.93 12.35 -10.17
CA GLU A 209 0.54 13.72 -9.79
C GLU A 209 -0.77 14.19 -10.48
N ASN A 210 -1.62 13.27 -10.92
CA ASN A 210 -2.97 13.60 -11.35
C ASN A 210 -3.90 13.68 -10.14
N ILE A 211 -4.84 14.63 -10.19
CA ILE A 211 -5.84 14.82 -9.14
C ILE A 211 -7.15 14.23 -9.64
N HIS A 212 -7.81 13.42 -8.81
CA HIS A 212 -9.11 12.85 -9.12
C HIS A 212 -10.10 13.32 -8.07
N VAL A 213 -11.18 13.97 -8.50
CA VAL A 213 -12.19 14.55 -7.61
C VAL A 213 -13.55 13.97 -7.98
N VAL A 214 -14.31 13.57 -6.96
CA VAL A 214 -15.71 13.18 -7.06
C VAL A 214 -16.56 14.04 -6.15
N TRP A 215 -17.82 14.31 -6.50
CA TRP A 215 -18.75 15.07 -5.66
C TRP A 215 -20.21 14.73 -5.97
N GLU A 216 -21.11 15.15 -5.09
CA GLU A 216 -22.56 15.16 -5.32
C GLU A 216 -22.93 16.37 -6.18
N GLU A 217 -23.57 16.12 -7.32
CA GLU A 217 -24.05 17.10 -8.28
C GLU A 217 -25.58 17.09 -8.35
N GLN A 218 -26.23 18.26 -8.41
CA GLN A 218 -27.69 18.39 -8.50
C GLN A 218 -28.16 19.11 -9.76
N SER A 219 -27.29 19.26 -10.75
CA SER A 219 -27.61 19.83 -12.06
C SER A 219 -28.52 18.93 -12.88
N ASP A 220 -29.43 19.55 -13.62
CA ASP A 220 -30.27 18.85 -14.59
C ASP A 220 -29.41 18.44 -15.82
N GLY A 221 -29.50 17.17 -16.24
CA GLY A 221 -28.72 16.65 -17.37
C GLY A 221 -29.47 15.63 -18.21
N GLU A 222 -28.74 14.91 -19.08
CA GLU A 222 -29.34 13.80 -19.84
C GLU A 222 -29.73 12.61 -18.94
N TRP A 223 -29.15 12.55 -17.75
CA TRP A 223 -29.43 11.58 -16.67
C TRP A 223 -30.74 11.88 -15.93
N GLY A 224 -31.06 13.16 -15.68
CA GLY A 224 -32.29 13.50 -14.97
C GLY A 224 -32.20 14.82 -14.23
N SER A 225 -32.97 14.91 -13.15
CA SER A 225 -33.03 16.05 -12.22
C SER A 225 -32.71 15.65 -10.78
N ASP A 226 -32.26 14.42 -10.62
CA ASP A 226 -31.83 13.80 -9.38
C ASP A 226 -30.34 14.05 -9.14
N SER A 227 -29.92 13.81 -7.90
CA SER A 227 -28.54 14.04 -7.51
C SER A 227 -27.66 12.90 -7.99
N GLU A 228 -26.53 13.23 -8.59
CA GLU A 228 -25.58 12.29 -9.16
C GLU A 228 -24.23 12.38 -8.48
N ILE A 229 -23.44 11.30 -8.55
CA ILE A 229 -22.01 11.35 -8.35
C ILE A 229 -21.34 11.61 -9.68
N VAL A 230 -20.53 12.65 -9.72
CA VAL A 230 -19.72 13.00 -10.88
C VAL A 230 -18.24 12.96 -10.55
N TYR A 231 -17.43 12.89 -11.61
CA TYR A 231 -15.99 12.75 -11.57
C TYR A 231 -15.32 13.75 -12.52
N ILE A 232 -14.20 14.32 -12.07
CA ILE A 232 -13.27 15.09 -12.89
C ILE A 232 -11.84 14.71 -12.52
N ASN A 233 -10.91 14.90 -13.46
CA ASN A 233 -9.49 14.80 -13.14
C ASN A 233 -8.68 15.96 -13.70
N TYR A 234 -7.59 16.29 -12.99
CA TYR A 234 -6.55 17.18 -13.47
C TYR A 234 -5.35 16.37 -13.92
N THR A 235 -4.87 16.62 -15.14
CA THR A 235 -3.61 16.06 -15.63
C THR A 235 -2.61 17.17 -15.93
N GLN A 236 -1.41 17.04 -15.38
CA GLN A 236 -0.35 18.03 -15.56
C GLN A 236 -0.06 18.27 -17.07
N GLY A 237 -0.08 19.55 -17.48
CA GLY A 237 0.13 19.95 -18.87
C GLY A 237 -1.07 19.78 -19.81
N ILE A 238 -2.15 19.12 -19.36
CA ILE A 238 -3.43 19.03 -20.08
C ILE A 238 -4.47 19.96 -19.43
N GLY A 239 -4.58 19.93 -18.10
CA GLY A 239 -5.59 20.66 -17.33
C GLY A 239 -6.70 19.74 -16.80
N TRP A 240 -7.78 20.36 -16.33
CA TRP A 240 -8.99 19.67 -15.89
C TRP A 240 -9.73 19.03 -17.07
N SER A 241 -10.26 17.83 -16.86
CA SER A 241 -11.11 17.12 -17.81
C SER A 241 -12.51 17.72 -17.88
N ASN A 242 -13.34 17.21 -18.81
CA ASN A 242 -14.78 17.40 -18.68
C ASN A 242 -15.32 16.52 -17.54
N ILE A 243 -16.45 16.93 -16.98
CA ILE A 243 -17.17 16.20 -15.94
C ILE A 243 -17.77 14.91 -16.53
N THR A 244 -17.71 13.83 -15.75
CA THR A 244 -18.27 12.51 -16.09
C THR A 244 -19.19 12.06 -14.97
N VAL A 245 -20.46 11.75 -15.28
CA VAL A 245 -21.38 11.10 -14.33
C VAL A 245 -20.99 9.64 -14.16
N ILE A 246 -20.92 9.16 -12.91
CA ILE A 246 -20.50 7.79 -12.57
C ILE A 246 -21.55 6.98 -11.80
N SER A 247 -22.64 7.61 -11.34
CA SER A 247 -23.75 6.99 -10.63
C SER A 247 -24.84 6.44 -11.56
N ASP A 248 -25.32 7.22 -12.54
CA ASP A 248 -26.46 6.82 -13.38
C ASP A 248 -26.07 6.02 -14.65
N GLY A 249 -25.49 4.84 -14.43
CA GLY A 249 -25.31 3.84 -15.48
C GLY A 249 -24.23 4.12 -16.52
N PHE A 250 -24.08 3.17 -17.46
CA PHE A 250 -23.03 3.20 -18.50
C PHE A 250 -23.64 3.13 -19.90
N ASN A 251 -23.11 3.93 -20.83
CA ASN A 251 -23.41 3.87 -22.26
C ASN A 251 -24.90 4.12 -22.62
N ASN A 252 -25.46 5.24 -22.14
CA ASN A 252 -26.85 5.69 -22.37
C ASN A 252 -27.92 4.71 -21.88
N THR A 253 -27.59 3.90 -20.88
CA THR A 253 -28.57 3.14 -20.12
C THR A 253 -28.54 3.70 -18.72
N PHE A 254 -29.57 4.48 -18.40
CA PHE A 254 -29.81 5.13 -17.11
C PHE A 254 -30.67 4.17 -16.28
N TRP A 255 -30.21 3.77 -15.10
CA TRP A 255 -30.79 2.63 -14.36
C TRP A 255 -31.58 3.07 -13.13
N ASP A 256 -31.23 4.21 -12.54
CA ASP A 256 -31.98 4.85 -11.47
C ASP A 256 -32.48 6.23 -11.88
N HIS A 257 -33.57 6.66 -11.23
CA HIS A 257 -34.02 8.06 -11.24
C HIS A 257 -34.02 8.51 -9.77
N TYR A 258 -32.98 8.10 -9.04
CA TYR A 258 -32.91 8.21 -7.59
C TYR A 258 -31.59 8.81 -7.17
N MET A 259 -31.63 9.46 -6.01
CA MET A 259 -30.59 10.39 -5.61
C MET A 259 -29.37 9.67 -5.03
N SER A 260 -28.21 9.98 -5.59
CA SER A 260 -26.88 9.59 -5.16
C SER A 260 -26.20 10.70 -4.35
N TYR A 261 -25.57 10.34 -3.23
CA TYR A 261 -24.99 11.29 -2.28
C TYR A 261 -23.65 10.85 -1.69
N ARG A 262 -22.89 11.82 -1.19
CA ARG A 262 -21.71 11.63 -0.31
C ARG A 262 -20.70 10.60 -0.82
N PRO A 263 -20.04 10.85 -1.97
CA PRO A 263 -19.06 9.93 -2.51
C PRO A 263 -17.78 9.89 -1.66
N SER A 264 -17.11 8.75 -1.67
CA SER A 264 -15.77 8.55 -1.11
C SER A 264 -14.91 7.81 -2.12
N ILE A 265 -13.66 8.25 -2.33
CA ILE A 265 -12.76 7.76 -3.37
C ILE A 265 -11.42 7.28 -2.80
N THR A 266 -10.86 6.22 -3.39
CA THR A 266 -9.51 5.72 -3.09
C THR A 266 -8.89 5.06 -4.33
N PHE A 267 -7.63 4.63 -4.25
CA PHE A 267 -6.98 3.82 -5.29
C PHE A 267 -6.32 2.57 -4.73
N ASP A 268 -6.21 1.51 -5.54
CA ASP A 268 -5.39 0.35 -5.26
C ASP A 268 -3.93 0.54 -5.73
N ALA A 269 -3.03 -0.41 -5.42
CA ALA A 269 -1.63 -0.31 -5.85
C ALA A 269 -1.42 -0.45 -7.37
N SER A 270 -2.47 -0.79 -8.12
CA SER A 270 -2.46 -0.77 -9.58
C SER A 270 -2.99 0.57 -10.14
N GLU A 271 -3.25 1.56 -9.29
CA GLU A 271 -3.84 2.86 -9.63
C GLU A 271 -5.25 2.72 -10.25
N ASN A 272 -5.98 1.65 -9.90
CA ASN A 272 -7.41 1.61 -10.17
C ASN A 272 -8.12 2.49 -9.14
N ILE A 273 -9.06 3.29 -9.61
CA ILE A 273 -9.85 4.18 -8.76
C ILE A 273 -11.07 3.40 -8.27
N HIS A 274 -11.42 3.57 -7.01
CA HIS A 274 -12.58 2.96 -6.38
C HIS A 274 -13.42 4.06 -5.75
N VAL A 275 -14.72 4.07 -6.04
CA VAL A 275 -15.66 5.06 -5.52
C VAL A 275 -16.85 4.34 -4.90
N VAL A 276 -17.24 4.81 -3.72
CA VAL A 276 -18.48 4.40 -3.03
C VAL A 276 -19.34 5.61 -2.74
N TRP A 277 -20.66 5.43 -2.68
CA TRP A 277 -21.62 6.47 -2.37
C TRP A 277 -22.91 5.85 -1.81
N GLU A 278 -23.75 6.67 -1.18
CA GLU A 278 -25.09 6.25 -0.78
C GLU A 278 -26.10 6.59 -1.90
N ASN A 279 -27.03 5.69 -2.18
CA ASN A 279 -28.04 5.89 -3.22
C ASN A 279 -29.41 5.43 -2.75
N LEU A 280 -30.44 6.21 -3.06
CA LEU A 280 -31.81 5.85 -2.73
C LEU A 280 -32.29 4.73 -3.66
N ILE A 281 -32.56 3.54 -3.15
CA ILE A 281 -33.07 2.41 -3.93
C ILE A 281 -34.51 2.11 -3.51
N ILE A 282 -35.40 1.91 -4.49
CA ILE A 282 -36.76 1.43 -4.23
C ILE A 282 -36.82 -0.08 -4.41
N GLY A 283 -36.62 -0.80 -3.31
CA GLY A 283 -36.79 -2.24 -3.22
C GLY A 283 -38.26 -2.69 -3.06
N ILE A 284 -38.46 -4.01 -2.96
CA ILE A 284 -39.79 -4.61 -2.74
C ILE A 284 -40.39 -4.22 -1.38
N LEU A 285 -39.52 -3.86 -0.42
CA LEU A 285 -39.89 -3.58 0.97
C LEU A 285 -40.01 -2.08 1.30
N GLY A 286 -39.56 -1.18 0.42
CA GLY A 286 -39.55 0.25 0.67
C GLY A 286 -38.49 0.97 -0.15
N ALA A 287 -38.38 2.28 0.07
CA ALA A 287 -37.26 3.09 -0.41
C ALA A 287 -36.30 3.32 0.75
N ASP A 288 -35.05 2.91 0.61
CA ASP A 288 -33.96 3.03 1.57
C ASP A 288 -32.64 3.36 0.87
N PHE A 289 -31.69 3.91 1.63
CA PHE A 289 -30.34 4.16 1.11
C PHE A 289 -29.51 2.90 1.16
N GLU A 290 -28.78 2.65 0.08
CA GLU A 290 -27.83 1.55 -0.05
C GLU A 290 -26.46 2.11 -0.44
N ILE A 291 -25.38 1.42 -0.09
CA ILE A 291 -24.03 1.77 -0.50
C ILE A 291 -23.73 1.12 -1.84
N LEU A 292 -23.38 1.94 -2.82
CA LEU A 292 -23.02 1.54 -4.16
C LEU A 292 -21.51 1.65 -4.35
N TYR A 293 -21.00 0.95 -5.34
CA TYR A 293 -19.59 0.87 -5.66
C TYR A 293 -19.38 0.86 -7.18
N VAL A 294 -18.35 1.57 -7.63
CA VAL A 294 -17.81 1.50 -8.98
C VAL A 294 -16.28 1.57 -8.92
N ASN A 295 -15.62 1.07 -9.97
CA ASN A 295 -14.20 1.25 -10.14
C ASN A 295 -13.84 1.68 -11.56
N TYR A 296 -12.72 2.40 -11.69
CA TYR A 296 -12.12 2.74 -12.96
C TYR A 296 -10.78 2.03 -13.11
N THR A 297 -10.61 1.33 -14.23
CA THR A 297 -9.33 0.74 -14.62
C THR A 297 -8.84 1.38 -15.91
N GLN A 298 -7.60 1.85 -15.90
CA GLN A 298 -7.01 2.50 -17.07
C GLN A 298 -7.04 1.56 -18.29
N GLY A 299 -7.53 2.07 -19.42
CA GLY A 299 -7.68 1.30 -20.67
C GLY A 299 -8.92 0.41 -20.73
N VAL A 300 -9.63 0.20 -19.62
CA VAL A 300 -10.94 -0.48 -19.58
C VAL A 300 -12.06 0.55 -19.44
N GLY A 301 -11.92 1.50 -18.52
CA GLY A 301 -12.96 2.47 -18.17
C GLY A 301 -13.63 2.17 -16.83
N TRP A 302 -14.75 2.84 -16.57
CA TRP A 302 -15.60 2.59 -15.41
C TRP A 302 -16.31 1.24 -15.52
N SER A 303 -16.44 0.53 -14.40
CA SER A 303 -17.23 -0.68 -14.30
C SER A 303 -18.73 -0.39 -14.20
N ASN A 304 -19.54 -1.44 -14.18
CA ASN A 304 -20.94 -1.30 -13.82
C ASN A 304 -21.07 -1.08 -12.32
N VAL A 305 -22.04 -0.25 -11.94
CA VAL A 305 -22.38 0.01 -10.56
C VAL A 305 -22.89 -1.25 -9.86
N THR A 306 -22.42 -1.48 -8.63
CA THR A 306 -22.84 -2.61 -7.79
C THR A 306 -23.24 -2.16 -6.39
N ILE A 307 -24.29 -2.75 -5.84
CA ILE A 307 -24.69 -2.56 -4.44
C ILE A 307 -23.79 -3.44 -3.55
N ILE A 308 -23.25 -2.88 -2.47
CA ILE A 308 -22.36 -3.59 -1.53
C ILE A 308 -22.93 -3.74 -0.11
N SER A 309 -23.94 -2.95 0.24
CA SER A 309 -24.63 -3.02 1.55
C SER A 309 -25.70 -4.12 1.60
N ASP A 310 -26.30 -4.50 0.47
CA ASP A 310 -27.26 -5.62 0.40
C ASP A 310 -26.97 -6.62 -0.75
N GLY A 311 -27.69 -7.74 -0.75
CA GLY A 311 -27.75 -8.66 -1.89
C GLY A 311 -26.56 -9.62 -2.01
N PHE A 312 -25.65 -9.65 -1.03
CA PHE A 312 -24.53 -10.59 -1.03
C PHE A 312 -25.03 -12.04 -1.14
N ASN A 313 -24.51 -12.80 -2.12
CA ASN A 313 -24.94 -14.19 -2.40
C ASN A 313 -26.45 -14.40 -2.63
N ASN A 314 -27.15 -13.42 -3.20
CA ASN A 314 -28.62 -13.42 -3.37
C ASN A 314 -29.39 -13.51 -2.05
N THR A 315 -28.77 -13.12 -0.93
CA THR A 315 -29.46 -12.93 0.35
C THR A 315 -29.60 -11.45 0.62
N SER A 316 -30.84 -10.97 0.58
CA SER A 316 -31.18 -9.65 1.11
C SER A 316 -31.28 -9.76 2.62
N TRP A 317 -30.30 -9.20 3.30
CA TRP A 317 -30.21 -9.19 4.76
C TRP A 317 -30.39 -7.78 5.31
N ASN A 318 -30.04 -6.77 4.51
CA ASN A 318 -30.24 -5.37 4.82
C ASN A 318 -31.71 -5.01 4.66
N ASN A 319 -32.26 -4.29 5.64
CA ASN A 319 -33.62 -3.74 5.57
C ASN A 319 -33.73 -2.34 6.19
N GLY A 320 -32.58 -1.73 6.46
CA GLY A 320 -32.45 -0.40 7.03
C GLY A 320 -31.61 0.49 6.12
N MET A 321 -31.62 1.79 6.41
CA MET A 321 -30.84 2.75 5.62
C MET A 321 -29.34 2.55 5.85
N SER A 322 -28.58 2.56 4.77
CA SER A 322 -27.12 2.51 4.74
C SER A 322 -26.56 3.84 4.23
N GLU A 323 -25.85 4.57 5.08
CA GLU A 323 -25.42 5.95 4.80
C GLU A 323 -24.00 6.24 5.34
N TYR A 324 -23.41 7.35 4.92
CA TYR A 324 -22.14 7.88 5.40
C TYR A 324 -20.96 6.90 5.22
N SER A 325 -20.81 6.39 3.99
CA SER A 325 -19.73 5.44 3.69
C SER A 325 -18.33 6.04 3.69
N SER A 326 -17.32 5.22 3.99
CA SER A 326 -15.91 5.56 3.86
C SER A 326 -15.14 4.35 3.31
N ILE A 327 -14.22 4.61 2.38
CA ILE A 327 -13.43 3.58 1.67
C ILE A 327 -11.92 3.78 1.86
N VAL A 328 -11.19 2.68 2.06
CA VAL A 328 -9.72 2.66 2.10
C VAL A 328 -9.17 1.36 1.50
N VAL A 329 -7.95 1.38 1.00
CA VAL A 329 -7.22 0.17 0.57
C VAL A 329 -6.13 -0.18 1.58
N ASP A 330 -6.04 -1.45 1.97
CA ASP A 330 -4.99 -1.92 2.87
C ASP A 330 -3.72 -2.39 2.12
N ASN A 331 -2.66 -2.67 2.88
CA ASN A 331 -1.38 -3.13 2.30
C ASN A 331 -1.49 -4.48 1.56
N SER A 332 -2.55 -5.26 1.80
CA SER A 332 -2.84 -6.53 1.12
C SER A 332 -3.74 -6.35 -0.09
N GLN A 333 -3.94 -5.11 -0.57
CA GLN A 333 -4.78 -4.79 -1.74
C GLN A 333 -6.26 -5.16 -1.53
N ARG A 334 -6.72 -5.13 -0.28
CA ARG A 334 -8.13 -5.27 0.05
C ARG A 334 -8.75 -3.90 0.14
N ILE A 335 -9.91 -3.74 -0.48
CA ILE A 335 -10.71 -2.54 -0.41
C ILE A 335 -11.65 -2.72 0.77
N HIS A 336 -11.53 -1.86 1.78
CA HIS A 336 -12.38 -1.85 2.96
C HIS A 336 -13.39 -0.72 2.84
N VAL A 337 -14.66 -1.02 3.09
CA VAL A 337 -15.74 -0.03 3.15
C VAL A 337 -16.45 -0.16 4.49
N ILE A 338 -16.69 0.98 5.15
CA ILE A 338 -17.52 1.08 6.36
C ILE A 338 -18.68 2.04 6.12
N TRP A 339 -19.80 1.84 6.78
CA TRP A 339 -20.99 2.72 6.71
C TRP A 339 -21.84 2.60 7.97
N ASN A 340 -22.75 3.55 8.17
CA ASN A 340 -23.80 3.48 9.19
C ASN A 340 -25.00 2.74 8.63
N ASP A 341 -25.61 1.84 9.40
CA ASP A 341 -26.70 0.98 8.94
C ASP A 341 -27.81 0.87 10.01
N GLU A 342 -29.07 0.93 9.60
CA GLU A 342 -30.24 0.82 10.50
C GLU A 342 -30.88 -0.59 10.52
N THR A 343 -30.23 -1.58 9.93
CA THR A 343 -30.74 -2.96 9.88
C THR A 343 -30.80 -3.57 11.26
N ASN A 344 -32.01 -4.04 11.61
CA ASN A 344 -32.23 -4.77 12.85
C ASN A 344 -31.54 -6.14 12.81
N GLY A 345 -30.52 -6.32 13.63
CA GLY A 345 -29.82 -7.60 13.77
C GLY A 345 -29.83 -8.15 15.19
N THR A 346 -28.93 -9.10 15.45
CA THR A 346 -28.72 -9.62 16.83
C THR A 346 -28.15 -8.57 17.79
N TRP A 347 -27.66 -7.47 17.23
CA TRP A 347 -27.04 -6.34 17.92
C TRP A 347 -28.04 -5.30 18.44
N GLY A 348 -29.23 -5.18 17.85
CA GLY A 348 -30.19 -4.17 18.29
C GLY A 348 -31.09 -3.65 17.19
N SER A 349 -31.63 -2.47 17.45
CA SER A 349 -32.49 -1.67 16.55
C SER A 349 -32.01 -0.23 16.47
N ASP A 350 -30.79 0.02 16.91
CA ASP A 350 -30.06 1.27 16.80
C ASP A 350 -29.30 1.31 15.45
N THR A 351 -28.48 2.32 15.24
CA THR A 351 -27.65 2.46 14.04
C THR A 351 -26.27 1.88 14.34
N GLU A 352 -25.82 0.94 13.50
CA GLU A 352 -24.53 0.28 13.65
C GLU A 352 -23.53 0.69 12.58
N ILE A 353 -22.25 0.50 12.88
CA ILE A 353 -21.18 0.61 11.89
C ILE A 353 -20.98 -0.76 11.25
N MET A 354 -21.28 -0.85 9.96
CA MET A 354 -21.03 -2.03 9.15
C MET A 354 -19.67 -1.96 8.47
N HIS A 355 -19.12 -3.12 8.11
CA HIS A 355 -17.85 -3.25 7.44
C HIS A 355 -17.93 -4.37 6.40
N THR A 356 -17.44 -4.09 5.20
CA THR A 356 -17.17 -5.10 4.17
C THR A 356 -15.77 -4.92 3.59
N PHE A 357 -15.26 -5.96 2.95
CA PHE A 357 -14.08 -5.83 2.13
C PHE A 357 -14.18 -6.71 0.88
N CYS A 358 -13.54 -6.27 -0.20
CA CYS A 358 -13.26 -7.11 -1.35
C CYS A 358 -11.75 -7.21 -1.56
N ALA A 359 -11.31 -8.35 -2.08
CA ALA A 359 -9.91 -8.62 -2.39
C ALA A 359 -9.81 -8.95 -3.87
N PHE A 360 -8.80 -8.37 -4.52
CA PHE A 360 -8.39 -8.75 -5.86
C PHE A 360 -6.95 -9.21 -5.79
N ASP A 361 -6.66 -10.36 -6.39
CA ASP A 361 -5.29 -10.82 -6.54
C ASP A 361 -4.95 -10.89 -8.02
N ASN A 362 -4.04 -10.01 -8.44
CA ASN A 362 -3.51 -9.95 -9.80
C ASN A 362 -2.05 -10.43 -9.85
N THR A 363 -1.51 -10.93 -8.73
CA THR A 363 -0.12 -11.38 -8.63
C THR A 363 -0.06 -12.89 -8.67
N PRO A 364 0.66 -13.52 -9.61
CA PRO A 364 0.83 -14.96 -9.59
C PRO A 364 1.73 -15.39 -8.42
N PRO A 365 1.50 -16.60 -7.86
CA PRO A 365 2.41 -17.22 -6.91
C PRO A 365 3.86 -17.25 -7.41
N ILE A 366 4.82 -17.27 -6.48
CA ILE A 366 6.25 -17.39 -6.80
C ILE A 366 6.80 -18.66 -6.13
N TRP A 367 7.64 -19.42 -6.84
CA TRP A 367 8.34 -20.56 -6.26
C TRP A 367 9.35 -20.11 -5.19
N ASP A 368 9.21 -20.60 -3.95
CA ASP A 368 10.17 -20.36 -2.86
C ASP A 368 11.54 -20.95 -3.22
N GLN A 369 11.51 -22.10 -3.88
CA GLN A 369 12.66 -22.71 -4.55
C GLN A 369 12.22 -23.15 -5.94
N LEU A 370 12.91 -22.65 -6.98
CA LEU A 370 12.67 -23.07 -8.37
C LEU A 370 12.76 -24.62 -8.48
N PRO A 371 11.69 -25.29 -8.96
CA PRO A 371 11.74 -26.73 -9.18
C PRO A 371 12.88 -27.12 -10.12
N SER A 372 13.60 -28.19 -9.78
CA SER A 372 14.82 -28.58 -10.49
C SER A 372 14.80 -30.04 -10.93
N ASP A 373 15.58 -30.34 -11.97
CA ASP A 373 15.77 -31.69 -12.50
C ASP A 373 16.16 -32.71 -11.44
N GLN A 374 15.53 -33.88 -11.51
CA GLN A 374 15.69 -34.96 -10.55
C GLN A 374 16.29 -36.21 -11.19
N SER A 375 17.14 -36.93 -10.46
CA SER A 375 17.69 -38.22 -10.88
C SER A 375 17.51 -39.25 -9.77
N PHE A 376 16.86 -40.37 -10.08
CA PHE A 376 16.49 -41.39 -9.11
C PHE A 376 16.87 -42.79 -9.58
N LYS A 377 17.08 -43.66 -8.60
CA LYS A 377 17.41 -45.06 -8.84
C LYS A 377 16.15 -45.87 -9.10
N TYR A 378 16.20 -46.71 -10.13
CA TYR A 378 15.14 -47.65 -10.46
C TYR A 378 14.73 -48.53 -9.27
N GLY A 379 13.43 -48.62 -9.03
CA GLY A 379 12.82 -49.40 -7.95
C GLY A 379 12.75 -48.69 -6.60
N GLN A 380 13.22 -47.44 -6.48
CA GLN A 380 12.99 -46.61 -5.29
C GLN A 380 11.70 -45.79 -5.43
N ARG A 381 11.08 -45.46 -4.29
CA ARG A 381 9.96 -44.52 -4.25
C ARG A 381 10.48 -43.12 -4.55
N PHE A 382 9.82 -42.44 -5.49
CA PHE A 382 10.08 -41.05 -5.81
C PHE A 382 9.41 -40.16 -4.76
N PHE A 383 10.12 -39.12 -4.35
CA PHE A 383 9.64 -38.10 -3.41
C PHE A 383 10.32 -36.78 -3.76
N TYR A 384 9.54 -35.74 -4.00
CA TYR A 384 10.04 -34.39 -4.24
C TYR A 384 9.06 -33.36 -3.65
N ASP A 385 9.61 -32.35 -3.01
CA ASP A 385 8.87 -31.30 -2.29
C ASP A 385 9.08 -29.99 -3.05
N VAL A 386 7.98 -29.35 -3.45
CA VAL A 386 7.97 -28.04 -4.08
C VAL A 386 7.15 -27.07 -3.24
N ASN A 387 7.65 -25.86 -3.09
CA ASN A 387 7.03 -24.83 -2.26
C ASN A 387 6.91 -23.54 -3.07
N ALA A 388 5.73 -22.94 -3.03
CA ALA A 388 5.44 -21.63 -3.57
C ALA A 388 4.77 -20.77 -2.50
N SER A 389 4.94 -19.45 -2.64
CA SER A 389 4.31 -18.45 -1.78
C SER A 389 3.52 -17.45 -2.62
N ASP A 390 2.44 -16.96 -2.04
CA ASP A 390 1.61 -15.89 -2.58
C ASP A 390 1.02 -15.04 -1.44
N ASN A 391 0.60 -13.81 -1.72
CA ASN A 391 0.00 -12.89 -0.76
C ASN A 391 -1.33 -13.39 -0.17
N PHE A 392 -2.08 -14.19 -0.91
CA PHE A 392 -3.32 -14.86 -0.49
C PHE A 392 -3.13 -16.36 -0.23
N GLY A 393 -1.88 -16.83 -0.28
CA GLY A 393 -1.49 -18.21 -0.06
C GLY A 393 -1.72 -19.11 -1.28
N ILE A 394 -1.29 -20.35 -1.18
CA ILE A 394 -1.49 -21.35 -2.25
C ILE A 394 -2.82 -22.07 -2.02
N TRP A 395 -3.67 -22.07 -3.04
CA TRP A 395 -4.91 -22.83 -3.02
C TRP A 395 -4.67 -24.31 -3.32
N PHE A 396 -3.94 -24.63 -4.39
CA PHE A 396 -3.51 -26.00 -4.66
C PHE A 396 -2.33 -26.11 -5.62
N TYR A 397 -1.65 -27.26 -5.56
CA TYR A 397 -0.65 -27.69 -6.52
C TYR A 397 -1.20 -28.73 -7.50
N SER A 398 -0.71 -28.72 -8.74
CA SER A 398 -1.08 -29.72 -9.74
C SER A 398 0.10 -30.12 -10.65
N ILE A 399 -0.06 -31.24 -11.35
CA ILE A 399 0.93 -31.77 -12.30
C ILE A 399 0.26 -32.25 -13.58
N ASN A 400 0.97 -32.20 -14.71
CA ASN A 400 0.44 -32.64 -16.00
C ASN A 400 0.40 -34.18 -16.19
N ASN A 401 1.32 -34.93 -15.57
CA ASN A 401 1.37 -36.39 -15.66
C ASN A 401 0.88 -37.05 -14.37
N THR A 402 -0.43 -37.28 -14.29
CA THR A 402 -1.09 -37.93 -13.16
C THR A 402 -1.16 -39.46 -13.25
N VAL A 403 -0.58 -40.05 -14.31
CA VAL A 403 -0.54 -41.51 -14.51
C VAL A 403 0.70 -42.13 -13.85
N ASP A 404 1.84 -41.46 -14.00
CA ASP A 404 3.10 -41.91 -13.43
C ASP A 404 3.35 -41.32 -12.03
N PHE A 405 2.81 -40.13 -11.77
CA PHE A 405 3.03 -39.34 -10.56
C PHE A 405 1.73 -38.89 -9.91
N ASN A 406 1.80 -38.57 -8.63
CA ASN A 406 0.75 -37.92 -7.87
C ASN A 406 1.38 -36.76 -7.08
N ILE A 407 0.65 -35.65 -6.95
CA ILE A 407 1.03 -34.51 -6.12
C ILE A 407 -0.02 -34.34 -5.03
N ASP A 408 0.44 -34.09 -3.81
CA ASP A 408 -0.40 -33.63 -2.71
C ASP A 408 -0.81 -32.17 -2.99
N SER A 409 -2.10 -31.95 -3.24
CA SER A 409 -2.63 -30.65 -3.66
C SER A 409 -2.37 -29.56 -2.63
N ASP A 410 -2.27 -29.89 -1.35
CA ASP A 410 -2.22 -28.90 -0.28
C ASP A 410 -0.77 -28.60 0.14
N TYR A 411 0.14 -29.56 -0.08
CA TYR A 411 1.52 -29.50 0.43
C TYR A 411 2.60 -29.57 -0.64
N GLY A 412 2.26 -29.68 -1.93
CA GLY A 412 3.24 -29.69 -3.02
C GLY A 412 4.15 -30.93 -3.04
N ILE A 413 3.75 -32.03 -2.38
CA ILE A 413 4.58 -33.23 -2.29
C ILE A 413 4.30 -34.17 -3.45
N ILE A 414 5.27 -34.34 -4.34
CA ILE A 414 5.21 -35.21 -5.51
C ILE A 414 5.75 -36.61 -5.18
N ARG A 415 5.00 -37.64 -5.55
CA ARG A 415 5.34 -39.06 -5.40
C ARG A 415 5.05 -39.81 -6.69
N ASN A 416 5.69 -40.96 -6.90
CA ASN A 416 5.28 -41.85 -7.98
C ASN A 416 3.97 -42.56 -7.61
N ASP A 417 3.01 -42.56 -8.53
CA ASP A 417 1.72 -43.28 -8.35
C ASP A 417 1.84 -44.72 -8.86
N THR A 418 2.63 -44.93 -9.91
CA THR A 418 2.93 -46.25 -10.47
C THR A 418 4.43 -46.57 -10.38
N SER A 419 4.79 -47.80 -10.75
CA SER A 419 6.20 -48.20 -10.82
C SER A 419 6.87 -47.55 -12.03
N LEU A 420 7.79 -46.62 -11.77
CA LEU A 420 8.51 -45.91 -12.83
C LEU A 420 9.53 -46.82 -13.53
N ASN A 421 9.49 -46.84 -14.86
CA ASN A 421 10.44 -47.56 -15.69
C ASN A 421 11.73 -46.78 -15.88
N LEU A 422 12.79 -47.45 -16.34
CA LEU A 422 14.02 -46.77 -16.75
C LEU A 422 13.71 -45.81 -17.91
N GLY A 423 14.13 -44.56 -17.79
CA GLY A 423 13.84 -43.54 -18.80
C GLY A 423 13.82 -42.13 -18.27
N ILE A 424 13.36 -41.21 -19.13
CA ILE A 424 13.19 -39.80 -18.83
C ILE A 424 11.70 -39.50 -18.82
N TYR A 425 11.25 -38.82 -17.78
CA TYR A 425 9.92 -38.26 -17.65
C TYR A 425 10.05 -36.73 -17.61
N TRP A 426 9.14 -36.04 -18.30
CA TRP A 426 8.99 -34.59 -18.18
C TRP A 426 7.74 -34.32 -17.36
N LEU A 427 7.88 -33.47 -16.34
CA LEU A 427 6.80 -33.13 -15.44
C LEU A 427 6.66 -31.62 -15.40
N GLU A 428 5.48 -31.12 -15.76
CA GLU A 428 5.09 -29.73 -15.50
C GLU A 428 4.34 -29.68 -14.18
N ILE A 429 4.73 -28.73 -13.35
CA ILE A 429 4.24 -28.53 -11.99
C ILE A 429 3.66 -27.13 -11.91
N TYR A 430 2.48 -27.00 -11.31
CA TYR A 430 1.75 -25.75 -11.16
C TYR A 430 1.45 -25.50 -9.68
N ALA A 431 1.48 -24.23 -9.26
CA ALA A 431 0.95 -23.76 -7.99
C ALA A 431 -0.08 -22.66 -8.28
N TYR A 432 -1.30 -22.82 -7.79
CA TYR A 432 -2.42 -21.90 -7.97
C TYR A 432 -2.75 -21.18 -6.67
N ASP A 433 -3.06 -19.89 -6.74
CA ASP A 433 -3.67 -19.15 -5.63
C ASP A 433 -5.22 -19.30 -5.63
N PRO A 434 -5.93 -18.76 -4.61
CA PRO A 434 -7.40 -18.78 -4.55
C PRO A 434 -8.13 -17.97 -5.62
N PHE A 435 -7.42 -17.10 -6.34
CA PHE A 435 -7.95 -16.19 -7.36
C PHE A 435 -7.71 -16.69 -8.80
N GLY A 436 -6.98 -17.80 -8.94
CA GLY A 436 -6.74 -18.48 -10.21
C GLY A 436 -5.45 -18.05 -10.91
N ASN A 437 -4.61 -17.19 -10.32
CA ASN A 437 -3.27 -16.98 -10.86
C ASN A 437 -2.37 -18.16 -10.51
N TYR A 438 -1.30 -18.35 -11.28
CA TYR A 438 -0.41 -19.49 -11.09
C TYR A 438 1.01 -19.22 -11.56
N CYS A 439 1.97 -19.91 -10.94
CA CYS A 439 3.27 -20.16 -11.55
C CYS A 439 3.40 -21.63 -11.96
N ASN A 440 4.29 -21.88 -12.91
CA ASN A 440 4.61 -23.23 -13.34
C ASN A 440 6.13 -23.45 -13.47
N ALA A 441 6.54 -24.71 -13.51
CA ALA A 441 7.90 -25.11 -13.82
C ALA A 441 7.90 -26.49 -14.49
N THR A 442 8.82 -26.70 -15.43
CA THR A 442 9.04 -28.00 -16.07
C THR A 442 10.33 -28.61 -15.56
N ILE A 443 10.27 -29.83 -15.03
CA ILE A 443 11.44 -30.59 -14.58
C ILE A 443 11.60 -31.88 -15.38
N ARG A 444 12.85 -32.32 -15.53
CA ARG A 444 13.19 -33.66 -16.02
C ARG A 444 13.39 -34.60 -14.85
N ILE A 445 12.75 -35.77 -14.89
CA ILE A 445 12.96 -36.87 -13.94
C ILE A 445 13.61 -38.04 -14.67
N LEU A 446 14.86 -38.35 -14.31
CA LEU A 446 15.65 -39.42 -14.92
C LEU A 446 15.73 -40.65 -13.99
N ILE A 447 15.23 -41.79 -14.46
CA ILE A 447 15.26 -43.07 -13.73
C ILE A 447 16.39 -43.96 -14.26
N LEU A 448 17.37 -44.22 -13.40
CA LEU A 448 18.62 -44.89 -13.76
C LEU A 448 18.74 -46.29 -13.16
N ARG A 449 19.47 -47.17 -13.86
CA ARG A 449 19.84 -48.49 -13.35
C ARG A 449 20.88 -48.32 -12.24
N ASN A 450 20.94 -49.27 -11.31
CA ASN A 450 21.71 -49.16 -10.07
C ASN A 450 23.21 -48.78 -10.26
N ASN A 451 23.86 -49.32 -11.29
CA ASN A 451 25.26 -49.02 -11.58
C ASN A 451 25.45 -47.60 -12.15
N ASP A 452 24.50 -47.14 -12.95
CA ASP A 452 24.53 -45.81 -13.57
C ASP A 452 24.16 -44.73 -12.55
N TYR A 453 23.18 -44.99 -11.68
CA TYR A 453 22.81 -44.07 -10.60
C TYR A 453 24.00 -43.76 -9.68
N ASN A 454 24.76 -44.78 -9.27
CA ASN A 454 25.95 -44.56 -8.45
C ASN A 454 26.98 -43.70 -9.19
N TYR A 455 27.20 -43.93 -10.50
CA TYR A 455 28.10 -43.10 -11.31
C TYR A 455 27.66 -41.63 -11.33
N TYR A 456 26.38 -41.34 -11.64
CA TYR A 456 25.86 -39.96 -11.66
C TYR A 456 25.77 -39.32 -10.27
N PHE A 457 25.47 -40.11 -9.23
CA PHE A 457 25.48 -39.64 -7.84
C PHE A 457 26.89 -39.27 -7.39
N TYR A 458 27.89 -40.10 -7.67
CA TYR A 458 29.29 -39.79 -7.37
C TYR A 458 29.83 -38.65 -8.23
N LEU A 459 29.40 -38.52 -9.49
CA LEU A 459 29.74 -37.38 -10.35
C LEU A 459 29.10 -36.08 -9.83
N GLY A 460 27.84 -36.12 -9.39
CA GLY A 460 27.14 -34.99 -8.77
C GLY A 460 27.77 -34.57 -7.44
N ILE A 461 28.13 -35.52 -6.58
CA ILE A 461 28.91 -35.24 -5.36
C ILE A 461 30.27 -34.68 -5.73
N ALA A 462 30.97 -35.20 -6.74
CA ALA A 462 32.26 -34.69 -7.17
C ALA A 462 32.15 -33.24 -7.67
N ILE A 463 31.13 -32.90 -8.46
CA ILE A 463 30.88 -31.54 -8.93
C ILE A 463 30.52 -30.61 -7.75
N LEU A 464 29.63 -31.03 -6.85
CA LEU A 464 29.26 -30.26 -5.64
C LEU A 464 30.42 -30.09 -4.66
N SER A 465 31.30 -31.10 -4.54
CA SER A 465 32.50 -30.98 -3.71
C SER A 465 33.57 -30.13 -4.38
N ILE A 466 33.69 -30.12 -5.72
CA ILE A 466 34.56 -29.18 -6.44
C ILE A 466 34.06 -27.73 -6.26
N THR A 467 32.75 -27.47 -6.30
CA THR A 467 32.18 -26.13 -6.05
C THR A 467 32.19 -25.73 -4.58
N ALA A 468 32.01 -26.66 -3.64
CA ALA A 468 32.17 -26.39 -2.21
C ALA A 468 33.64 -26.19 -1.81
N ILE A 469 34.58 -26.91 -2.44
CA ILE A 469 36.03 -26.70 -2.26
C ILE A 469 36.45 -25.36 -2.86
N SER A 470 35.88 -24.93 -4.00
CA SER A 470 36.16 -23.59 -4.53
C SER A 470 35.61 -22.49 -3.62
N ALA A 471 34.38 -22.62 -3.09
CA ALA A 471 33.82 -21.67 -2.11
C ALA A 471 34.59 -21.64 -0.78
N SER A 472 35.03 -22.79 -0.28
CA SER A 472 35.85 -22.92 0.94
C SER A 472 37.27 -22.38 0.75
N SER A 473 37.82 -22.53 -0.46
CA SER A 473 39.13 -21.98 -0.84
C SER A 473 39.09 -20.46 -0.94
N VAL A 474 37.99 -19.88 -1.45
CA VAL A 474 37.74 -18.43 -1.43
C VAL A 474 37.58 -17.92 0.01
N GLY A 475 36.88 -18.64 0.88
CA GLY A 475 36.78 -18.33 2.32
C GLY A 475 38.12 -18.38 3.07
N PHE A 476 38.98 -19.37 2.78
CA PHE A 476 40.32 -19.48 3.37
C PHE A 476 41.30 -18.42 2.85
N LEU A 477 41.17 -18.01 1.57
CA LEU A 477 41.91 -16.89 0.99
C LEU A 477 41.49 -15.54 1.60
N PHE A 478 40.20 -15.32 1.86
CA PHE A 478 39.71 -14.12 2.57
C PHE A 478 40.16 -14.09 4.04
N TYR A 479 40.18 -15.23 4.73
CA TYR A 479 40.70 -15.34 6.10
C TYR A 479 42.20 -15.04 6.17
N ARG A 480 43.01 -15.53 5.21
CA ARG A 480 44.45 -15.18 5.11
C ARG A 480 44.71 -13.73 4.70
N PHE A 481 43.89 -13.14 3.83
CA PHE A 481 44.00 -11.71 3.47
C PHE A 481 43.68 -10.79 4.66
N ARG A 482 42.78 -11.19 5.57
CA ARG A 482 42.46 -10.42 6.78
C ARG A 482 43.57 -10.47 7.83
N ILE A 483 44.37 -11.55 7.87
CA ILE A 483 45.53 -11.67 8.78
C ILE A 483 46.80 -11.03 8.19
N SER A 484 46.98 -10.97 6.87
CA SER A 484 48.19 -10.38 6.26
C SER A 484 48.19 -8.84 6.17
N LYS A 485 47.07 -8.16 6.43
CA LYS A 485 46.98 -6.69 6.44
C LYS A 485 47.37 -6.01 7.76
N LYS A 486 47.94 -6.74 8.74
CA LYS A 486 48.63 -6.14 9.90
C LYS A 486 50.13 -6.38 9.81
N SER A 487 50.86 -5.29 9.58
CA SER A 487 52.32 -5.15 9.52
C SER A 487 52.98 -5.35 8.14
N MET A 488 53.27 -4.24 7.46
CA MET A 488 54.63 -3.70 7.37
C MET A 488 54.66 -2.51 6.40
N ILE A 489 54.76 -1.31 6.97
CA ILE A 489 55.29 -0.13 6.29
C ILE A 489 56.81 -0.19 6.42
N LYS A 490 57.54 -0.25 5.30
CA LYS A 490 58.80 0.49 5.07
C LYS A 490 59.35 0.28 3.65
N ARG A 491 59.34 1.38 2.87
CA ARG A 491 60.44 1.95 2.03
C ARG A 491 61.53 0.96 1.56
N ARG A 492 61.95 0.87 0.28
CA ARG A 492 62.58 1.95 -0.52
C ARG A 492 62.97 1.44 -1.94
N LYS A 493 62.84 2.33 -2.95
CA LYS A 493 63.75 2.64 -4.09
C LYS A 493 64.18 1.60 -5.14
N GLY A 494 63.98 2.00 -6.41
CA GLY A 494 64.76 1.64 -7.61
C GLY A 494 63.84 1.46 -8.83
N ILE A 495 63.56 2.48 -9.65
CA ILE A 495 64.31 2.86 -10.88
C ILE A 495 64.25 1.72 -11.92
N ASP A 496 63.80 1.83 -13.18
CA ASP A 496 63.29 2.93 -14.01
C ASP A 496 62.76 2.37 -15.36
N TYR A 497 61.87 3.13 -16.03
CA TYR A 497 61.67 3.30 -17.50
C TYR A 497 61.44 2.05 -18.41
N ASN A 498 60.50 1.99 -19.36
CA ASN A 498 59.95 3.03 -20.23
C ASN A 498 58.89 2.47 -21.24
N TYR A 499 58.00 3.36 -21.70
CA TYR A 499 57.14 3.34 -22.92
C TYR A 499 55.95 2.37 -23.07
N LEU A 500 54.72 2.94 -23.09
CA LEU A 500 53.77 3.00 -24.23
C LEU A 500 52.39 3.50 -23.73
N ARG A 501 52.01 4.77 -23.99
CA ARG A 501 51.00 5.20 -24.99
C ARG A 501 49.58 4.64 -24.70
N ILE A 502 48.73 5.36 -23.97
CA ILE A 502 47.61 6.18 -24.48
C ILE A 502 46.92 5.54 -25.70
N ASP A 503 45.81 4.85 -25.49
CA ASP A 503 44.45 5.33 -25.84
C ASP A 503 43.39 4.38 -25.26
N GLY A 504 42.26 4.95 -24.89
CA GLY A 504 41.37 4.44 -23.83
C GLY A 504 40.53 3.21 -24.18
N GLU A 505 40.60 2.19 -23.33
CA GLU A 505 39.58 1.14 -23.15
C GLU A 505 39.69 0.51 -21.74
N GLN A 506 39.99 1.29 -20.70
CA GLN A 506 39.92 0.80 -19.31
C GLN A 506 38.77 1.37 -18.48
N ASP A 507 37.95 2.26 -19.03
CA ASP A 507 36.77 2.82 -18.34
C ASP A 507 35.44 2.29 -18.88
N ARG A 508 35.38 1.04 -19.34
CA ARG A 508 34.11 0.38 -19.70
C ARG A 508 33.73 -0.82 -18.84
N LEU A 509 34.66 -1.38 -18.06
CA LEU A 509 34.32 -2.48 -17.14
C LEU A 509 33.83 -2.02 -15.76
N LEU A 510 33.98 -0.73 -15.43
CA LEU A 510 33.59 -0.18 -14.12
C LEU A 510 32.23 0.55 -14.14
N ILE A 511 31.62 0.73 -15.31
CA ILE A 511 30.28 1.37 -15.46
C ILE A 511 29.18 0.35 -15.76
N LEU A 512 29.52 -0.85 -16.26
CA LEU A 512 28.54 -1.91 -16.58
C LEU A 512 28.15 -2.81 -15.39
N SER A 513 28.72 -2.60 -14.20
CA SER A 513 28.42 -3.42 -13.01
C SER A 513 27.35 -2.81 -12.10
N GLN A 514 26.68 -1.73 -12.53
CA GLN A 514 25.66 -1.05 -11.73
C GLN A 514 24.28 -0.96 -12.39
N GLU A 515 24.06 -1.62 -13.54
CA GLU A 515 22.73 -1.71 -14.16
C GLU A 515 22.28 -3.17 -14.31
N GLU A 516 20.98 -3.38 -14.07
CA GLU A 516 20.29 -4.68 -14.14
C GLU A 516 20.17 -5.15 -15.59
N ASN A 517 21.23 -5.78 -16.12
CA ASN A 517 21.25 -6.83 -17.16
C ASN A 517 22.63 -6.89 -17.84
N PHE A 518 23.64 -7.26 -17.05
CA PHE A 518 25.03 -7.42 -17.46
C PHE A 518 25.23 -8.40 -18.63
N ILE A 519 24.45 -9.48 -18.68
CA ILE A 519 24.62 -10.58 -19.64
C ILE A 519 24.13 -10.19 -21.04
N ASP A 520 23.03 -9.44 -21.15
CA ASP A 520 22.45 -9.04 -22.44
C ASP A 520 23.25 -7.94 -23.14
N ASN A 521 24.01 -7.16 -22.38
CA ASN A 521 24.93 -6.17 -22.95
C ASN A 521 26.24 -6.80 -23.48
N LEU A 522 26.63 -7.96 -22.93
CA LEU A 522 27.82 -8.67 -23.37
C LEU A 522 27.63 -9.38 -24.73
N SER A 523 26.39 -9.77 -25.04
CA SER A 523 26.03 -10.47 -26.29
C SER A 523 25.94 -9.54 -27.51
N ASN A 524 25.83 -8.22 -27.30
CA ASN A 524 25.68 -7.22 -28.37
C ASN A 524 27.02 -6.62 -28.88
N LEU A 525 28.17 -6.99 -28.29
CA LEU A 525 29.49 -6.49 -28.70
C LEU A 525 30.17 -7.44 -29.70
N ASN A 526 29.84 -7.28 -30.97
CA ASN A 526 30.25 -8.20 -32.05
C ASN A 526 31.72 -8.12 -32.52
N ASP A 527 32.57 -7.22 -31.99
CA ASP A 527 33.87 -6.89 -32.61
C ASP A 527 35.13 -7.01 -31.73
N LEU A 528 35.11 -7.74 -30.61
CA LEU A 528 36.32 -7.94 -29.80
C LEU A 528 37.13 -9.18 -30.21
N LYS A 529 38.15 -8.97 -31.04
CA LYS A 529 39.26 -9.92 -31.27
C LYS A 529 40.11 -10.05 -29.99
N LEU A 530 39.77 -11.00 -29.13
CA LEU A 530 40.56 -11.35 -27.94
C LEU A 530 41.89 -12.02 -28.34
N THR A 531 42.98 -11.24 -28.40
CA THR A 531 44.36 -11.74 -28.39
C THR A 531 44.78 -12.09 -26.96
N ALA A 532 44.43 -13.29 -26.48
CA ALA A 532 44.81 -13.75 -25.15
C ALA A 532 45.36 -15.19 -25.09
N PHE A 533 45.58 -15.85 -26.24
CA PHE A 533 46.12 -17.21 -26.27
C PHE A 533 47.61 -17.21 -26.61
N ASP A 534 48.36 -18.04 -25.89
CA ASP A 534 49.72 -18.39 -26.25
C ASP A 534 49.72 -19.00 -27.67
N LYS A 535 50.62 -18.50 -28.54
CA LYS A 535 50.70 -18.91 -29.94
C LYS A 535 50.79 -20.43 -30.11
N ARG A 536 51.38 -21.14 -29.13
CA ARG A 536 51.52 -22.61 -29.12
C ARG A 536 50.19 -23.34 -29.01
N ILE A 537 49.17 -22.76 -28.37
CA ILE A 537 47.81 -23.31 -28.29
C ILE A 537 47.14 -23.18 -29.65
N LEU A 538 47.25 -21.99 -30.24
CA LEU A 538 46.66 -21.70 -31.55
C LEU A 538 47.29 -22.55 -32.67
N ASP A 539 48.58 -22.86 -32.58
CA ASP A 539 49.26 -23.71 -33.55
C ASP A 539 48.78 -25.18 -33.47
N ILE A 540 48.54 -25.72 -32.26
CA ILE A 540 47.98 -27.10 -32.08
C ILE A 540 46.52 -27.19 -32.54
N VAL A 541 45.72 -26.16 -32.27
CA VAL A 541 44.33 -26.12 -32.72
C VAL A 541 44.28 -26.11 -34.25
N LYS A 542 45.18 -25.37 -34.92
CA LYS A 542 45.24 -25.32 -36.39
C LYS A 542 45.80 -26.57 -37.06
N GLU A 543 46.65 -27.33 -36.40
CA GLU A 543 47.25 -28.56 -36.96
C GLU A 543 46.32 -29.79 -36.88
N ASN A 544 45.24 -29.71 -36.10
CA ASN A 544 44.25 -30.78 -35.95
C ASN A 544 42.97 -30.47 -36.74
N GLN A 545 42.29 -31.49 -37.29
CA GLN A 545 40.99 -31.32 -37.95
C GLN A 545 39.87 -31.30 -36.91
N TRP A 546 39.32 -30.11 -36.64
CA TRP A 546 38.20 -29.90 -35.73
C TRP A 546 36.90 -29.69 -36.50
N ASP A 547 35.77 -30.05 -35.89
CA ASP A 547 34.47 -29.59 -36.39
C ASP A 547 34.21 -28.14 -35.94
N TYR A 548 33.47 -27.35 -36.73
CA TYR A 548 33.45 -25.88 -36.63
C TYR A 548 32.99 -25.34 -35.26
N ASN A 549 32.17 -26.11 -34.53
CA ASN A 549 31.69 -25.72 -33.21
C ASN A 549 32.60 -26.17 -32.06
N GLU A 550 33.33 -27.29 -32.22
CA GLU A 550 34.21 -27.82 -31.19
C GLU A 550 35.47 -26.95 -31.01
N GLU A 551 36.00 -26.39 -32.10
CA GLU A 551 37.14 -25.45 -32.04
C GLU A 551 36.81 -24.22 -31.19
N ARG A 552 35.61 -23.64 -31.38
CA ARG A 552 35.18 -22.45 -30.65
C ARG A 552 34.91 -22.75 -29.18
N GLU A 553 34.24 -23.86 -28.88
CA GLU A 553 33.99 -24.27 -27.49
C GLU A 553 35.30 -24.53 -26.76
N PHE A 554 36.24 -25.23 -27.39
CA PHE A 554 37.55 -25.50 -26.81
C PHE A 554 38.32 -24.20 -26.51
N LEU A 555 38.39 -23.26 -27.48
CA LEU A 555 39.04 -21.97 -27.25
C LEU A 555 38.32 -21.15 -26.17
N ARG A 556 36.98 -21.19 -26.15
CA ARG A 556 36.18 -20.51 -25.13
C ARG A 556 36.47 -21.04 -23.74
N GLU A 557 36.51 -22.36 -23.56
CA GLU A 557 36.87 -22.98 -22.29
C GLU A 557 38.31 -22.70 -21.90
N MET A 558 39.24 -22.73 -22.87
CA MET A 558 40.65 -22.42 -22.62
C MET A 558 40.88 -20.99 -22.10
N ALA A 559 40.04 -20.03 -22.48
CA ALA A 559 40.11 -18.65 -22.02
C ALA A 559 39.93 -18.50 -20.50
N PHE A 560 39.27 -19.46 -19.84
CA PHE A 560 38.96 -19.41 -18.42
C PHE A 560 40.05 -20.01 -17.52
N PHE A 561 41.05 -20.69 -18.10
CA PHE A 561 42.16 -21.29 -17.34
C PHE A 561 43.35 -20.34 -17.17
N THR A 562 44.07 -20.47 -16.05
CA THR A 562 45.29 -19.69 -15.82
C THR A 562 46.44 -20.17 -16.73
N PRO A 563 47.45 -19.33 -17.03
CA PRO A 563 48.55 -19.71 -17.93
C PRO A 563 49.30 -20.98 -17.53
N LYS A 564 49.33 -21.32 -16.22
CA LYS A 564 49.96 -22.54 -15.72
C LYS A 564 49.10 -23.78 -16.01
N GLU A 565 47.80 -23.68 -15.82
CA GLU A 565 46.84 -24.76 -16.12
C GLU A 565 46.73 -24.99 -17.62
N GLN A 566 46.76 -23.92 -18.42
CA GLN A 566 46.82 -24.02 -19.88
C GLN A 566 48.06 -24.79 -20.35
N GLU A 567 49.23 -24.59 -19.73
CA GLU A 567 50.47 -25.32 -20.06
C GLU A 567 50.40 -26.81 -19.64
N GLU A 568 49.74 -27.13 -18.52
CA GLU A 568 49.52 -28.51 -18.06
C GLU A 568 48.56 -29.26 -19.02
N ILE A 569 47.49 -28.60 -19.47
CA ILE A 569 46.56 -29.14 -20.49
C ILE A 569 47.28 -29.35 -21.83
N LEU A 570 48.15 -28.41 -22.22
CA LEU A 570 49.00 -28.51 -23.41
C LEU A 570 49.93 -29.73 -23.38
N GLN A 571 50.50 -30.06 -22.22
CA GLN A 571 51.36 -31.23 -22.06
C GLN A 571 50.58 -32.55 -22.15
N GLU A 572 49.36 -32.59 -21.64
CA GLU A 572 48.47 -33.75 -21.74
C GLU A 572 47.95 -33.95 -23.18
N LEU A 573 47.60 -32.86 -23.89
CA LEU A 573 47.18 -32.93 -25.30
C LEU A 573 48.30 -33.45 -26.21
N LYS A 574 49.54 -33.01 -25.99
CA LYS A 574 50.72 -33.53 -26.72
C LYS A 574 51.02 -35.00 -26.46
N LYS A 575 50.65 -35.54 -25.29
CA LYS A 575 50.73 -36.99 -25.03
C LYS A 575 49.65 -37.78 -25.75
N LYS A 576 48.46 -37.18 -25.87
CA LYS A 576 47.29 -37.84 -26.47
C LYS A 576 47.34 -37.85 -28.00
N TYR A 577 48.04 -36.89 -28.62
CA TYR A 577 48.22 -36.79 -30.07
C TYR A 577 49.70 -36.52 -30.45
N PRO A 578 50.60 -37.52 -30.34
CA PRO A 578 52.01 -37.37 -30.69
C PRO A 578 52.22 -37.54 -32.21
N ASN A 579 52.08 -36.44 -32.95
CA ASN A 579 52.21 -36.30 -34.42
C ASN A 579 51.20 -37.08 -35.28
#